data_AF-A0A0F8WSK4-F1
#
_entry.id   AF-A0A0F8WSK4-F1
#
_cell.length_a   1.000
_cell.length_b   1.000
_cell.length_c   1.000
_cell.angle_alpha   90.00
_cell.angle_beta   90.00
_cell.angle_gamma   90.00
#
_symmetry.space_group_name_H-M   'P 1'
#
loop_
_entity.id
_entity.type
_entity.pdbx_description
1 polymer ?
#
loop_
_entity_poly.entity_id
_entity_poly.type
_entity_poly.pdbx_seq_one_letter_code
_entity_poly.pdbx_strand_id
1 'polypeptide(L)'
;IGVTAKDGYKWVGSDGPTQKASFQDSGVTNEDKLAAMQGMIGTSPLRGVGTVYADFLAGWALLDSGDFAGAGDDDANLYATYAFDATFTFAHALQAMAAAGEDYEDGDLLLAKLKLTDFTGTTGKVTFDVNGDRLAVYDVVNLVGEEFIKVGDWNTVSGLTLDSTVDIDFDGEQPDSDDDGLPGFGIFIAIFSIAVTASILNKKRK
;
A
#
# COMPACT_ATOMS: atom_id res chain seq x y z
N ILE A 1 16.17 15.17 -24.22
CA ILE A 1 16.69 15.30 -22.84
C ILE A 1 16.28 14.01 -22.15
N GLY A 2 17.25 13.19 -21.75
CA GLY A 2 17.00 11.95 -21.02
C GLY A 2 17.00 12.22 -19.53
N VAL A 3 15.91 11.85 -18.85
CA VAL A 3 15.77 11.87 -17.38
C VAL A 3 15.48 10.44 -16.93
N THR A 4 16.37 9.52 -17.28
CA THR A 4 16.19 8.07 -17.04
C THR A 4 17.13 7.56 -15.95
N ALA A 5 16.92 6.32 -15.50
CA ALA A 5 17.85 5.60 -14.63
C ALA A 5 19.28 5.57 -15.20
N LYS A 6 19.40 5.31 -16.51
CA LYS A 6 20.67 5.35 -17.25
C LYS A 6 21.36 6.72 -17.24
N ASP A 7 20.58 7.79 -17.13
CA ASP A 7 21.11 9.17 -17.02
C ASP A 7 21.44 9.55 -15.56
N GLY A 8 21.32 8.60 -14.61
CA GLY A 8 21.59 8.79 -13.19
C GLY A 8 20.41 9.31 -12.36
N TYR A 9 19.20 9.37 -12.92
CA TYR A 9 18.01 9.84 -12.21
C TYR A 9 17.29 8.68 -11.54
N LYS A 10 16.83 8.88 -10.29
CA LYS A 10 15.99 7.91 -9.59
C LYS A 10 14.57 8.43 -9.51
N TRP A 11 13.62 7.58 -9.85
CA TRP A 11 12.19 7.92 -9.87
C TRP A 11 11.52 7.45 -8.58
N VAL A 12 10.68 8.33 -8.02
CA VAL A 12 9.79 7.99 -6.90
C VAL A 12 8.37 8.23 -7.37
N GLY A 13 7.53 7.18 -7.31
CA GLY A 13 6.12 7.26 -7.66
C GLY A 13 5.20 7.07 -6.47
N SER A 14 4.00 7.65 -6.58
CA SER A 14 2.86 7.27 -5.77
C SER A 14 2.21 5.98 -6.30
N ASP A 15 1.16 5.53 -5.65
CA ASP A 15 0.38 4.34 -5.99
C ASP A 15 -0.05 4.21 -7.46
N GLY A 16 -0.56 5.28 -8.06
CA GLY A 16 -1.05 5.29 -9.45
C GLY A 16 -0.02 4.78 -10.46
N PRO A 17 1.19 5.35 -10.54
CA PRO A 17 2.23 4.87 -11.45
C PRO A 17 2.92 3.57 -11.01
N THR A 18 2.77 3.11 -9.77
CA THR A 18 3.53 1.97 -9.22
C THR A 18 2.77 0.66 -9.34
N GLN A 19 2.30 0.39 -10.55
CA GLN A 19 1.57 -0.83 -10.91
C GLN A 19 1.94 -1.23 -12.34
N LYS A 20 1.95 -2.53 -12.62
CA LYS A 20 2.32 -3.09 -13.93
C LYS A 20 1.53 -2.47 -15.08
N ALA A 21 0.24 -2.22 -14.86
CA ALA A 21 -0.66 -1.60 -15.84
C ALA A 21 -0.19 -0.21 -16.33
N SER A 22 0.59 0.53 -15.53
CA SER A 22 1.13 1.85 -15.93
C SER A 22 2.15 1.77 -17.06
N PHE A 23 2.73 0.60 -17.28
CA PHE A 23 3.69 0.32 -18.34
C PHE A 23 3.08 -0.41 -19.52
N GLN A 24 1.78 -0.69 -19.50
CA GLN A 24 1.10 -1.45 -20.52
C GLN A 24 0.11 -0.59 -21.32
N ASP A 25 -0.01 -0.88 -22.61
CA ASP A 25 -1.10 -0.41 -23.46
C ASP A 25 -1.87 -1.64 -23.96
N SER A 26 -3.15 -1.74 -23.58
CA SER A 26 -4.00 -2.87 -23.96
C SER A 26 -3.39 -4.25 -23.61
N GLY A 27 -2.70 -4.32 -22.47
CA GLY A 27 -2.00 -5.53 -21.98
C GLY A 27 -0.61 -5.76 -22.58
N VAL A 28 -0.16 -4.91 -23.51
CA VAL A 28 1.17 -5.00 -24.12
C VAL A 28 2.13 -4.05 -23.42
N THR A 29 3.23 -4.58 -22.88
CA THR A 29 4.27 -3.79 -22.21
C THR A 29 4.96 -2.83 -23.18
N ASN A 30 5.11 -1.56 -22.77
CA ASN A 30 5.90 -0.57 -23.47
C ASN A 30 7.35 -0.63 -22.96
N GLU A 31 8.20 -1.36 -23.69
CA GLU A 31 9.60 -1.63 -23.31
C GLU A 31 10.42 -0.36 -23.10
N ASP A 32 10.24 0.68 -23.92
CA ASP A 32 10.96 1.95 -23.80
C ASP A 32 10.61 2.69 -22.50
N LYS A 33 9.31 2.71 -22.13
CA LYS A 33 8.86 3.30 -20.86
C LYS A 33 9.36 2.50 -19.68
N LEU A 34 9.30 1.17 -19.76
CA LEU A 34 9.76 0.29 -18.70
C LEU A 34 11.26 0.48 -18.46
N ALA A 35 12.06 0.46 -19.53
CA ALA A 35 13.50 0.68 -19.46
C ALA A 35 13.86 2.07 -18.91
N ALA A 36 13.10 3.11 -19.26
CA ALA A 36 13.34 4.47 -18.76
C ALA A 36 13.09 4.62 -17.25
N MET A 37 12.23 3.77 -16.68
CA MET A 37 11.77 3.85 -15.29
C MET A 37 12.39 2.76 -14.41
N GLN A 38 13.31 1.94 -14.93
CA GLN A 38 13.88 0.88 -14.12
C GLN A 38 14.52 1.37 -12.83
N GLY A 39 14.40 0.56 -11.78
CA GLY A 39 14.84 0.92 -10.43
C GLY A 39 14.00 2.02 -9.76
N MET A 40 12.84 2.36 -10.33
CA MET A 40 11.87 3.25 -9.71
C MET A 40 11.44 2.70 -8.35
N ILE A 41 11.35 3.58 -7.34
CA ILE A 41 10.75 3.28 -6.05
C ILE A 41 9.33 3.81 -6.01
N GLY A 42 8.47 3.07 -5.36
CA GLY A 42 7.04 3.32 -5.32
C GLY A 42 6.42 3.07 -3.97
N THR A 43 5.20 3.56 -3.81
CA THR A 43 4.32 3.18 -2.71
C THR A 43 3.07 2.57 -3.28
N SER A 44 2.67 1.38 -2.85
CA SER A 44 1.36 0.80 -3.17
C SER A 44 0.54 0.69 -1.90
N PRO A 45 -0.78 0.96 -1.89
CA PRO A 45 -1.61 0.60 -0.76
C PRO A 45 -1.44 -0.90 -0.50
N LEU A 46 -1.45 -1.29 0.78
CA LEU A 46 -1.33 -2.69 1.15
C LEU A 46 -2.39 -3.51 0.43
N ARG A 47 -1.96 -4.43 -0.44
CA ARG A 47 -2.90 -5.23 -1.24
C ARG A 47 -3.76 -6.14 -0.35
N GLY A 48 -3.15 -6.78 0.64
CA GLY A 48 -3.82 -7.60 1.61
C GLY A 48 -2.85 -8.38 2.50
N VAL A 49 -3.33 -8.84 3.66
CA VAL A 49 -2.51 -9.58 4.63
C VAL A 49 -3.36 -10.53 5.46
N GLY A 50 -2.75 -11.65 5.86
CA GLY A 50 -3.33 -12.61 6.81
C GLY A 50 -4.39 -13.52 6.20
N THR A 51 -5.07 -14.27 7.07
CA THR A 51 -6.00 -15.34 6.66
C THR A 51 -7.25 -14.80 5.98
N VAL A 52 -7.77 -13.66 6.42
CA VAL A 52 -8.98 -13.06 5.81
C VAL A 52 -8.72 -12.67 4.35
N TYR A 53 -7.52 -12.19 4.04
CA TYR A 53 -7.12 -11.93 2.65
C TYR A 53 -7.01 -13.21 1.83
N ALA A 54 -6.39 -14.26 2.39
CA ALA A 54 -6.30 -15.56 1.71
C ALA A 54 -7.69 -16.16 1.43
N ASP A 55 -8.61 -16.08 2.38
CA ASP A 55 -10.00 -16.53 2.22
C ASP A 55 -10.74 -15.69 1.17
N PHE A 56 -10.50 -14.36 1.16
CA PHE A 56 -11.03 -13.47 0.14
C PHE A 56 -10.56 -13.86 -1.26
N LEU A 57 -9.26 -14.07 -1.48
CA LEU A 57 -8.72 -14.50 -2.77
C LEU A 57 -9.25 -15.87 -3.19
N ALA A 58 -9.35 -16.82 -2.26
CA ALA A 58 -9.91 -18.14 -2.55
C ALA A 58 -11.38 -18.04 -3.00
N GLY A 59 -12.17 -17.14 -2.40
CA GLY A 59 -13.53 -16.85 -2.85
C GLY A 59 -13.56 -16.13 -4.20
N TRP A 60 -12.68 -15.14 -4.38
CA TRP A 60 -12.57 -14.33 -5.60
C TRP A 60 -12.27 -15.17 -6.84
N ALA A 61 -11.38 -16.15 -6.70
CA ALA A 61 -10.99 -17.09 -7.76
C ALA A 61 -12.13 -18.03 -8.18
N LEU A 62 -13.16 -18.20 -7.36
CA LEU A 62 -14.32 -19.05 -7.67
C LEU A 62 -15.45 -18.30 -8.38
N LEU A 63 -15.35 -16.97 -8.51
CA LEU A 63 -16.37 -16.15 -9.17
C LEU A 63 -16.26 -16.25 -10.70
N ASP A 64 -17.39 -16.14 -11.39
CA ASP A 64 -17.41 -16.08 -12.85
C ASP A 64 -17.07 -14.65 -13.32
N SER A 65 -15.98 -14.52 -14.09
CA SER A 65 -15.54 -13.25 -14.69
C SER A 65 -16.58 -12.59 -15.62
N GLY A 66 -17.52 -13.38 -16.17
CA GLY A 66 -18.63 -12.90 -17.00
C GLY A 66 -19.72 -12.20 -16.19
N ASP A 67 -19.90 -12.59 -14.92
CA ASP A 67 -20.84 -11.96 -13.99
C ASP A 67 -20.15 -10.85 -13.16
N PHE A 68 -18.89 -11.08 -12.80
CA PHE A 68 -18.08 -10.20 -11.97
C PHE A 68 -16.77 -9.86 -12.68
N ALA A 69 -16.79 -8.76 -13.44
CA ALA A 69 -15.61 -8.32 -14.18
C ALA A 69 -14.38 -8.15 -13.27
N GLY A 70 -13.27 -8.77 -13.66
CA GLY A 70 -12.01 -8.77 -12.89
C GLY A 70 -11.94 -9.81 -11.77
N ALA A 71 -12.91 -10.72 -11.68
CA ALA A 71 -12.87 -11.88 -10.80
C ALA A 71 -12.59 -13.19 -11.57
N GLY A 72 -12.43 -14.30 -10.83
CA GLY A 72 -12.17 -15.63 -11.40
C GLY A 72 -10.69 -16.03 -11.47
N ASP A 73 -9.81 -15.26 -10.84
CA ASP A 73 -8.40 -15.59 -10.59
C ASP A 73 -8.00 -15.21 -9.15
N ASP A 74 -6.73 -15.41 -8.80
CA ASP A 74 -6.16 -15.05 -7.50
C ASP A 74 -5.47 -13.67 -7.49
N ASP A 75 -5.64 -12.86 -8.53
CA ASP A 75 -5.05 -11.52 -8.66
C ASP A 75 -6.13 -10.42 -8.62
N ALA A 76 -6.92 -10.44 -7.55
CA ALA A 76 -7.90 -9.39 -7.31
C ALA A 76 -7.25 -8.00 -7.33
N ASN A 77 -7.89 -7.05 -8.01
CA ASN A 77 -7.50 -5.64 -7.97
C ASN A 77 -7.33 -5.18 -6.51
N LEU A 78 -6.26 -4.43 -6.21
CA LEU A 78 -5.94 -4.01 -4.84
C LEU A 78 -7.10 -3.26 -4.16
N TYR A 79 -7.94 -2.53 -4.89
CA TYR A 79 -9.08 -1.81 -4.31
C TYR A 79 -10.26 -2.72 -3.96
N ALA A 80 -10.30 -3.95 -4.46
CA ALA A 80 -11.35 -4.91 -4.14
C ALA A 80 -11.30 -5.33 -2.65
N THR A 81 -10.09 -5.46 -2.08
CA THR A 81 -9.91 -5.75 -0.65
C THR A 81 -10.34 -4.56 0.23
N TYR A 82 -10.04 -3.33 -0.18
CA TYR A 82 -10.56 -2.14 0.50
C TYR A 82 -12.08 -2.00 0.41
N ALA A 83 -12.69 -2.34 -0.73
CA ALA A 83 -14.15 -2.35 -0.88
C ALA A 83 -14.82 -3.43 -0.01
N PHE A 84 -14.18 -4.59 0.10
CA PHE A 84 -14.59 -5.66 1.02
C PHE A 84 -14.57 -5.16 2.46
N ASP A 85 -13.45 -4.59 2.91
CA ASP A 85 -13.31 -4.05 4.27
C ASP A 85 -14.29 -2.91 4.54
N ALA A 86 -14.55 -2.04 3.56
CA ALA A 86 -15.55 -0.98 3.69
C ALA A 86 -16.95 -1.56 3.93
N THR A 87 -17.33 -2.61 3.19
CA THR A 87 -18.62 -3.29 3.38
C THR A 87 -18.74 -3.90 4.77
N PHE A 88 -17.69 -4.57 5.26
CA PHE A 88 -17.68 -5.13 6.61
C PHE A 88 -17.67 -4.07 7.70
N THR A 89 -17.08 -2.90 7.44
CA THR A 89 -17.18 -1.73 8.35
C THR A 89 -18.64 -1.34 8.56
N PHE A 90 -19.41 -1.20 7.47
CA PHE A 90 -20.85 -0.94 7.59
C PHE A 90 -21.60 -2.07 8.30
N ALA A 91 -21.30 -3.33 7.96
CA ALA A 91 -21.95 -4.48 8.59
C ALA A 91 -21.74 -4.50 10.11
N HIS A 92 -20.50 -4.26 10.57
CA HIS A 92 -20.18 -4.19 12.01
C HIS A 92 -20.88 -3.01 12.70
N ALA A 93 -20.92 -1.83 12.07
CA ALA A 93 -21.61 -0.67 12.63
C ALA A 93 -23.12 -0.92 12.77
N LEU A 94 -23.76 -1.43 11.72
CA LEU A 94 -25.19 -1.75 11.72
C LEU A 94 -25.52 -2.87 12.72
N GLN A 95 -24.66 -3.88 12.83
CA GLN A 95 -24.82 -4.94 13.83
C GLN A 95 -24.76 -4.36 15.26
N ALA A 96 -23.83 -3.44 15.53
CA ALA A 96 -23.72 -2.79 16.84
C ALA A 96 -24.96 -1.93 17.15
N MET A 97 -25.48 -1.19 16.18
CA MET A 97 -26.71 -0.39 16.32
C MET A 97 -27.92 -1.28 16.61
N ALA A 98 -28.10 -2.34 15.81
CA ALA A 98 -29.19 -3.28 15.98
C ALA A 98 -29.15 -3.96 17.36
N ALA A 99 -27.95 -4.36 17.82
CA ALA A 99 -27.76 -4.95 19.14
C ALA A 99 -28.08 -3.97 20.29
N ALA A 100 -27.87 -2.68 20.07
CA ALA A 100 -28.17 -1.62 21.04
C ALA A 100 -29.64 -1.13 20.97
N GLY A 101 -30.44 -1.58 19.99
CA GLY A 101 -31.79 -1.06 19.75
C GLY A 101 -31.79 0.39 19.26
N GLU A 102 -30.71 0.80 18.60
CA GLU A 102 -30.53 2.13 18.02
C GLU A 102 -31.15 2.23 16.62
N ASP A 103 -31.52 3.44 16.22
CA ASP A 103 -32.04 3.72 14.88
C ASP A 103 -30.89 3.73 13.85
N TYR A 104 -30.84 2.72 13.00
CA TYR A 104 -29.82 2.61 11.94
C TYR A 104 -30.06 3.53 10.74
N GLU A 105 -31.20 4.22 10.69
CA GLU A 105 -31.49 5.27 9.69
C GLU A 105 -30.97 6.64 10.15
N ASP A 106 -30.58 6.79 11.42
CA ASP A 106 -29.88 7.97 11.92
C ASP A 106 -28.44 7.99 11.39
N GLY A 107 -28.20 8.84 10.39
CA GLY A 107 -26.91 8.98 9.73
C GLY A 107 -25.78 9.48 10.63
N ASP A 108 -26.08 10.33 11.61
CA ASP A 108 -25.07 10.85 12.55
C ASP A 108 -24.66 9.74 13.53
N LEU A 109 -25.63 8.95 14.00
CA LEU A 109 -25.36 7.80 14.85
C LEU A 109 -24.62 6.70 14.07
N LEU A 110 -25.02 6.41 12.84
CA LEU A 110 -24.32 5.45 11.97
C LEU A 110 -22.87 5.87 11.74
N LEU A 111 -22.62 7.14 11.41
CA LEU A 111 -21.27 7.67 11.26
C LEU A 111 -20.45 7.52 12.55
N ALA A 112 -21.05 7.81 13.70
CA ALA A 112 -20.39 7.61 14.99
C ALA A 112 -20.02 6.13 15.22
N LYS A 113 -20.87 5.18 14.79
CA LYS A 113 -20.60 3.74 14.93
C LYS A 113 -19.56 3.24 13.93
N LEU A 114 -19.57 3.72 12.69
CA LEU A 114 -18.55 3.42 11.69
C LEU A 114 -17.15 3.77 12.24
N LYS A 115 -16.99 4.96 12.83
CA LYS A 115 -15.72 5.41 13.44
C LYS A 115 -15.25 4.56 14.62
N LEU A 116 -16.17 3.83 15.27
CA LEU A 116 -15.88 2.95 16.42
C LEU A 116 -15.64 1.49 16.02
N THR A 117 -15.79 1.14 14.74
CA THR A 117 -15.53 -0.22 14.30
C THR A 117 -14.06 -0.58 14.50
N ASP A 118 -13.85 -1.81 14.95
CA ASP A 118 -12.52 -2.37 15.15
C ASP A 118 -12.53 -3.87 14.84
N PHE A 119 -11.94 -4.25 13.71
CA PHE A 119 -11.85 -5.65 13.27
C PHE A 119 -10.61 -5.89 12.40
N THR A 120 -10.34 -7.16 12.11
CA THR A 120 -9.31 -7.58 11.15
C THR A 120 -10.00 -7.96 9.85
N GLY A 121 -9.74 -7.18 8.79
CA GLY A 121 -10.22 -7.42 7.43
C GLY A 121 -9.13 -7.97 6.52
N THR A 122 -9.37 -7.88 5.22
CA THR A 122 -8.44 -8.30 4.16
C THR A 122 -7.18 -7.43 4.10
N THR A 123 -7.27 -6.15 4.46
CA THR A 123 -6.11 -5.24 4.51
C THR A 123 -5.58 -5.07 5.94
N GLY A 124 -5.71 -6.12 6.76
CA GLY A 124 -5.24 -6.12 8.15
C GLY A 124 -6.20 -5.41 9.10
N LYS A 125 -5.67 -4.65 10.07
CA LYS A 125 -6.48 -3.98 11.09
C LYS A 125 -7.28 -2.84 10.44
N VAL A 126 -8.60 -2.85 10.64
CA VAL A 126 -9.53 -1.82 10.15
C VAL A 126 -9.93 -0.97 11.36
N THR A 127 -9.35 0.22 11.44
CA THR A 127 -9.61 1.21 12.48
C THR A 127 -9.51 2.60 11.89
N PHE A 128 -10.18 3.56 12.53
CA PHE A 128 -10.26 4.94 12.08
C PHE A 128 -9.67 5.90 13.10
N ASP A 129 -9.13 7.01 12.63
CA ASP A 129 -8.71 8.11 13.49
C ASP A 129 -9.91 8.99 13.93
N VAL A 130 -9.63 10.08 14.65
CA VAL A 130 -10.67 11.00 15.14
C VAL A 130 -11.47 11.67 14.01
N ASN A 131 -10.87 11.84 12.83
CA ASN A 131 -11.52 12.42 11.67
C ASN A 131 -12.40 11.39 10.95
N GLY A 132 -12.17 10.10 11.18
CA GLY A 132 -12.82 9.00 10.48
C GLY A 132 -12.00 8.48 9.30
N ASP A 133 -10.72 8.83 9.25
CA ASP A 133 -9.81 8.37 8.21
C ASP A 133 -9.18 7.04 8.62
N ARG A 134 -9.09 6.11 7.67
CA ARG A 134 -8.42 4.84 7.92
C ARG A 134 -6.92 5.06 8.06
N LEU A 135 -6.31 4.44 9.08
CA LEU A 135 -4.86 4.49 9.24
C LEU A 135 -4.16 3.83 8.06
N ALA A 136 -3.34 4.62 7.37
CA ALA A 136 -2.66 4.21 6.15
C ALA A 136 -1.58 3.14 6.40
N VAL A 137 -1.59 2.12 5.53
CA VAL A 137 -0.54 1.10 5.42
C VAL A 137 -0.21 0.95 3.95
N TYR A 138 1.08 1.08 3.63
CA TYR A 138 1.59 1.02 2.27
C TYR A 138 2.72 0.01 2.18
N ASP A 139 2.72 -0.76 1.10
CA ASP A 139 3.91 -1.46 0.63
C ASP A 139 4.85 -0.43 -0.03
N VAL A 140 6.15 -0.56 0.21
CA VAL A 140 7.18 0.13 -0.56
C VAL A 140 7.68 -0.83 -1.62
N VAL A 141 7.67 -0.41 -2.86
CA VAL A 141 7.95 -1.27 -4.01
C VAL A 141 9.09 -0.73 -4.85
N ASN A 142 9.80 -1.62 -5.55
CA ASN A 142 10.84 -1.30 -6.50
C ASN A 142 10.52 -1.96 -7.84
N LEU A 143 10.65 -1.22 -8.94
CA LEU A 143 10.47 -1.74 -10.28
C LEU A 143 11.73 -2.51 -10.68
N VAL A 144 11.59 -3.81 -10.92
CA VAL A 144 12.66 -4.69 -11.38
C VAL A 144 12.11 -5.58 -12.50
N GLY A 145 12.70 -5.47 -13.69
CA GLY A 145 12.13 -6.12 -14.87
C GLY A 145 10.71 -5.62 -15.16
N GLU A 146 9.73 -6.50 -15.30
CA GLU A 146 8.34 -6.12 -15.55
C GLU A 146 7.48 -5.95 -14.29
N GLU A 147 8.05 -6.18 -13.10
CA GLU A 147 7.29 -6.32 -11.86
C GLU A 147 7.69 -5.30 -10.81
N PHE A 148 6.72 -4.92 -9.99
CA PHE A 148 6.98 -4.20 -8.74
C PHE A 148 7.16 -5.20 -7.62
N ILE A 149 8.40 -5.37 -7.15
CA ILE A 149 8.70 -6.21 -6.00
C ILE A 149 8.58 -5.38 -4.72
N LYS A 150 8.05 -5.97 -3.65
CA LYS A 150 8.00 -5.33 -2.35
C LYS A 150 9.39 -5.31 -1.72
N VAL A 151 9.84 -4.13 -1.30
CA VAL A 151 11.14 -3.90 -0.65
C VAL A 151 11.00 -3.32 0.76
N GLY A 152 9.77 -3.16 1.23
CA GLY A 152 9.49 -2.65 2.56
C GLY A 152 8.02 -2.28 2.76
N ASP A 153 7.76 -1.59 3.86
CA ASP A 153 6.45 -1.17 4.32
C ASP A 153 6.52 0.23 4.92
N TRP A 154 5.40 0.94 4.91
CA TRP A 154 5.20 2.15 5.67
C TRP A 154 3.86 2.12 6.39
N ASN A 155 3.85 2.53 7.66
CA ASN A 155 2.63 2.82 8.40
C ASN A 155 2.86 3.98 9.39
N THR A 156 1.78 4.49 9.98
CA THR A 156 1.82 5.64 10.90
C THR A 156 2.51 5.36 12.23
N VAL A 157 2.72 4.09 12.60
CA VAL A 157 3.31 3.69 13.89
C VAL A 157 4.82 3.50 13.79
N SER A 158 5.29 2.70 12.83
CA SER A 158 6.70 2.36 12.64
C SER A 158 7.40 3.25 11.61
N GLY A 159 6.66 4.02 10.81
CA GLY A 159 7.22 4.72 9.65
C GLY A 159 7.71 3.74 8.58
N LEU A 160 8.71 4.16 7.80
CA LEU A 160 9.33 3.35 6.76
C LEU A 160 10.16 2.22 7.38
N THR A 161 9.86 0.99 6.99
CA THR A 161 10.64 -0.21 7.32
C THR A 161 11.04 -0.86 6.00
N LEU A 162 12.34 -0.95 5.73
CA LEU A 162 12.85 -1.66 4.54
C LEU A 162 13.10 -3.12 4.89
N ASP A 163 12.79 -4.00 3.94
CA ASP A 163 13.13 -5.41 4.02
C ASP A 163 14.61 -5.59 3.73
N SER A 164 15.40 -5.95 4.75
CA SER A 164 16.85 -6.14 4.60
C SER A 164 17.23 -7.39 3.80
N THR A 165 16.26 -8.22 3.42
CA THR A 165 16.48 -9.45 2.64
C THR A 165 16.25 -9.25 1.15
N VAL A 166 15.78 -8.07 0.74
CA VAL A 166 15.52 -7.72 -0.66
C VAL A 166 16.43 -6.57 -1.05
N ASP A 167 17.24 -6.79 -2.09
CA ASP A 167 18.07 -5.73 -2.65
C ASP A 167 17.21 -4.76 -3.48
N ILE A 168 17.42 -3.47 -3.23
CA ILE A 168 16.79 -2.42 -4.01
C ILE A 168 17.68 -2.16 -5.23
N ASP A 169 17.16 -2.47 -6.40
CA ASP A 169 17.80 -2.11 -7.66
C ASP A 169 17.49 -0.66 -7.98
N PHE A 170 18.53 0.15 -8.04
CA PHE A 170 18.43 1.54 -8.46
C PHE A 170 18.90 1.75 -9.89
N ASP A 171 19.71 0.84 -10.44
CA ASP A 171 20.43 1.02 -11.69
C ASP A 171 19.73 0.32 -12.86
N GLY A 172 18.70 -0.47 -12.58
CA GLY A 172 17.90 -1.19 -13.56
C GLY A 172 18.56 -2.44 -14.09
N GLU A 173 19.61 -2.90 -13.43
CA GLU A 173 20.24 -4.19 -13.66
C GLU A 173 19.72 -5.13 -12.56
N GLN A 174 19.04 -6.20 -12.98
CA GLN A 174 18.60 -7.27 -12.08
C GLN A 174 19.73 -7.61 -11.11
N PRO A 175 19.51 -7.65 -9.79
CA PRO A 175 20.58 -8.00 -8.86
C PRO A 175 21.13 -9.36 -9.27
N ASP A 176 22.44 -9.41 -9.53
CA ASP A 176 23.14 -10.66 -9.74
C ASP A 176 22.85 -11.54 -8.52
N SER A 177 22.44 -12.79 -8.76
CA SER A 177 22.23 -13.77 -7.69
C SER A 177 23.60 -14.18 -7.14
N ASP A 178 24.18 -13.34 -6.28
CA ASP A 178 25.50 -13.59 -5.72
C ASP A 178 25.41 -14.60 -4.57
N ASP A 179 25.76 -15.86 -4.86
CA ASP A 179 26.09 -16.92 -3.90
C ASP A 179 27.55 -16.80 -3.44
N ASP A 180 28.00 -15.58 -3.17
CA ASP A 180 29.39 -15.29 -2.81
C ASP A 180 29.51 -14.11 -1.84
N GLY A 181 28.80 -14.24 -0.72
CA GLY A 181 29.39 -14.03 0.61
C GLY A 181 30.17 -12.73 0.87
N LEU A 182 29.60 -11.55 0.55
CA LEU A 182 29.84 -10.19 1.11
C LEU A 182 31.29 -9.62 1.16
N PRO A 183 31.50 -8.27 1.25
CA PRO A 183 30.54 -7.15 1.35
C PRO A 183 30.83 -5.94 0.40
N GLY A 184 29.81 -5.07 0.19
CA GLY A 184 29.95 -3.84 -0.61
C GLY A 184 28.92 -2.71 -0.37
N PHE A 185 28.59 -2.43 0.89
CA PHE A 185 27.93 -1.24 1.47
C PHE A 185 27.25 -0.16 0.59
N GLY A 186 25.96 0.05 0.90
CA GLY A 186 25.21 1.29 0.64
C GLY A 186 24.09 1.52 1.65
N ILE A 187 24.35 1.40 2.97
CA ILE A 187 23.40 1.83 4.02
C ILE A 187 23.21 3.35 3.93
N PHE A 188 22.11 3.80 3.35
CA PHE A 188 21.54 5.13 3.60
C PHE A 188 20.25 4.98 4.40
N ILE A 189 20.37 5.01 5.74
CA ILE A 189 19.22 5.31 6.59
C ILE A 189 18.96 6.81 6.46
N ALA A 190 18.07 7.20 5.54
CA ALA A 190 17.46 8.51 5.55
C ALA A 190 16.36 8.52 6.62
N ILE A 191 16.71 8.90 7.85
CA ILE A 191 15.74 9.18 8.92
C ILE A 191 14.94 10.42 8.51
N PHE A 192 13.75 10.24 7.94
CA PHE A 192 12.72 11.28 7.94
C PHE A 192 11.80 11.08 9.15
N SER A 193 12.26 11.51 10.32
CA SER A 193 11.37 11.75 11.46
C SER A 193 10.92 13.21 11.42
N ILE A 194 9.74 13.48 10.89
CA ILE A 194 9.04 14.74 11.14
C ILE A 194 8.20 14.54 12.41
N ALA A 195 8.81 14.83 13.56
CA ALA A 195 8.07 15.12 14.77
C ALA A 195 7.96 16.65 14.90
N VAL A 196 6.82 17.23 14.54
CA VAL A 196 6.51 18.63 14.88
C VAL A 196 5.54 18.61 16.05
N THR A 197 6.07 18.73 17.27
CA THR A 197 5.33 19.35 18.38
C THR A 197 6.29 19.74 19.50
N ALA A 198 6.55 21.05 19.64
CA ALA A 198 6.63 21.74 20.94
C ALA A 198 6.98 23.23 20.77
N SER A 199 5.99 24.05 21.10
CA SER A 199 5.99 25.46 21.49
C SER A 199 7.35 26.12 21.77
N ILE A 200 7.69 27.14 20.97
CA ILE A 200 8.73 28.11 21.33
C ILE A 200 8.18 29.04 22.40
N LEU A 201 8.51 28.74 23.66
CA LEU A 201 8.32 29.63 24.79
C LEU A 201 9.37 30.75 24.74
N ASN A 202 8.87 31.94 24.41
CA ASN A 202 9.35 33.28 24.74
C ASN A 202 10.63 33.39 25.60
N LYS A 203 11.67 34.02 25.06
CA LYS A 203 12.71 34.67 25.90
C LYS A 203 13.07 36.04 25.34
N LYS A 204 12.32 37.05 25.78
CA LYS A 204 12.73 38.45 25.83
C LYS A 204 14.13 38.59 26.44
N ARG A 205 14.95 39.47 25.89
CA ARG A 205 16.01 40.26 26.58
C ARG A 205 16.18 41.54 25.73
N LYS A 206 15.68 42.67 26.25
CA LYS A 206 16.41 43.73 26.98
C LYS A 206 17.29 44.57 26.07
#